data_AF-A0A433RPB1-F1
#
_entry.id   AF-A0A433RPB1-F1
#
_cell.length_a   1.000
_cell.length_b   1.000
_cell.length_c   1.000
_cell.angle_alpha   90.00
_cell.angle_beta   90.00
_cell.angle_gamma   90.00
#
_symmetry.space_group_name_H-M   'P 1'
#
loop_
_entity.id
_entity.type
_entity.pdbx_description
1 polymer ?
#
loop_
_entity_poly.entity_id
_entity_poly.type
_entity_poly.pdbx_seq_one_letter_code
_entity_poly.pdbx_strand_id
1 'polypeptide(L)'
;IDDPTVIDEISESIRIYLGGKKLSYNHKSYLIDLLKQTNSDENVFSKKKNDEMINAILKEVIDGNISINGRKSFYEIPYSDRNKKLSLSNLSTGMKSFSILSILKNSGAFNTVEYVILDEPEIHLHPEWQLKYAELIVLLSKYLNIKFLVTSHSPYFIEAIELFSMKHGIEGKVNYYKSKHTQNPNFYTIEDYTQRLSDIYDELAESMFDLQNLRDELELEEE
;
A
#
# COMPACT_ATOMS: atom_id res chain seq x y z
N ILE A 1 5.24 2.51 -7.73
CA ILE A 1 5.61 1.12 -8.10
C ILE A 1 4.95 0.25 -7.06
N ASP A 2 3.83 -0.36 -7.42
CA ASP A 2 3.23 -1.38 -6.58
C ASP A 2 3.65 -2.76 -7.11
N ASP A 3 4.84 -3.17 -6.69
CA ASP A 3 5.32 -4.53 -6.90
C ASP A 3 5.80 -5.04 -5.55
N PRO A 4 4.91 -5.70 -4.78
CA PRO A 4 5.26 -6.20 -3.46
C PRO A 4 6.41 -7.23 -3.50
N THR A 5 6.69 -7.83 -4.67
CA THR A 5 7.78 -8.80 -4.84
C THR A 5 9.16 -8.14 -4.86
N VAL A 6 9.25 -6.81 -4.92
CA VAL A 6 10.51 -6.07 -4.78
C VAL A 6 11.28 -6.42 -3.50
N ILE A 7 10.57 -6.85 -2.45
CA ILE A 7 11.17 -7.34 -1.19
C ILE A 7 12.11 -8.53 -1.43
N ASP A 8 11.83 -9.37 -2.42
CA ASP A 8 12.58 -10.60 -2.69
C ASP A 8 14.01 -10.26 -3.17
N GLU A 9 14.13 -9.16 -3.90
CA GLU A 9 15.38 -8.64 -4.46
C GLU A 9 16.27 -7.90 -3.46
N ILE A 10 15.78 -7.61 -2.25
CA ILE A 10 16.61 -7.05 -1.17
C ILE A 10 17.82 -7.96 -0.92
N SER A 11 17.61 -9.28 -0.98
CA SER A 11 18.65 -10.29 -0.78
C SER A 11 19.60 -10.42 -1.99
N GLU A 12 19.07 -10.32 -3.22
CA GLU A 12 19.81 -10.57 -4.46
C GLU A 12 20.66 -9.39 -4.92
N SER A 13 20.17 -8.17 -4.75
CA SER A 13 20.81 -6.94 -5.22
C SER A 13 22.20 -6.70 -4.60
N ILE A 14 22.54 -7.37 -3.49
CA ILE A 14 23.89 -7.34 -2.90
C ILE A 14 24.93 -8.04 -3.78
N ARG A 15 24.55 -8.99 -4.64
CA ARG A 15 25.46 -9.57 -5.64
C ARG A 15 25.97 -8.54 -6.64
N ILE A 16 25.15 -7.54 -6.98
CA ILE A 16 25.45 -6.56 -8.03
C ILE A 16 26.41 -5.47 -7.52
N TYR A 17 26.23 -5.03 -6.27
CA TYR A 17 27.06 -3.98 -5.65
C TYR A 17 28.55 -4.38 -5.48
N LEU A 18 28.88 -5.67 -5.34
CA LEU A 18 30.26 -6.15 -5.28
C LEU A 18 30.97 -6.22 -6.64
N GLY A 19 30.23 -6.03 -7.76
CA GLY A 19 30.72 -6.23 -9.13
C GLY A 19 30.96 -4.95 -9.94
N GLY A 20 30.91 -3.76 -9.35
CA GLY A 20 31.33 -2.51 -10.01
C GLY A 20 30.48 -2.04 -11.20
N LYS A 21 29.22 -2.47 -11.34
CA LYS A 21 28.31 -1.92 -12.37
C LYS A 21 27.51 -0.74 -11.83
N LYS A 22 27.57 0.38 -12.57
CA LYS A 22 26.75 1.59 -12.40
C LYS A 22 25.29 1.21 -12.11
N LEU A 23 24.77 1.71 -11.00
CA LEU A 23 23.35 1.64 -10.67
C LEU A 23 22.52 2.26 -11.79
N SER A 24 21.59 1.49 -12.32
CA SER A 24 20.44 2.04 -13.04
C SER A 24 19.64 2.85 -12.02
N TYR A 25 19.53 4.17 -12.22
CA TYR A 25 18.67 5.06 -11.43
C TYR A 25 17.22 4.87 -11.88
N ASN A 26 16.60 3.75 -11.51
CA ASN A 26 15.18 3.55 -11.68
C ASN A 26 14.48 3.56 -10.32
N HIS A 27 13.17 3.78 -10.30
CA HIS A 27 12.42 3.87 -9.05
C HIS A 27 12.51 2.59 -8.20
N LYS A 28 12.71 1.43 -8.84
CA LYS A 28 12.88 0.14 -8.17
C LYS A 28 14.18 0.06 -7.37
N SER A 29 15.31 0.43 -7.97
CA SER A 29 16.60 0.44 -7.27
C SER A 29 16.61 1.43 -6.11
N TYR A 30 16.01 2.60 -6.30
CA TYR A 30 15.84 3.59 -5.24
C TYR A 30 15.03 3.05 -4.06
N LEU A 31 13.90 2.37 -4.32
CA LEU A 31 13.11 1.73 -3.27
C LEU A 31 13.90 0.66 -2.53
N ILE A 32 14.66 -0.18 -3.25
CA ILE A 32 15.52 -1.20 -2.64
C ILE A 32 16.57 -0.57 -1.73
N ASP A 33 17.16 0.56 -2.13
CA ASP A 33 18.14 1.27 -1.31
C ASP A 33 17.48 1.85 -0.02
N LEU A 34 16.27 2.40 -0.12
CA LEU A 34 15.50 2.85 1.05
C LEU A 34 15.14 1.71 2.01
N LEU A 35 14.77 0.54 1.48
CA LEU A 35 14.45 -0.65 2.27
C LEU A 35 15.67 -1.24 2.99
N LYS A 36 16.89 -0.96 2.49
CA LYS A 36 18.16 -1.39 3.09
C LYS A 36 18.72 -0.41 4.11
N GLN A 37 18.31 0.85 4.08
CA GLN A 37 18.69 1.87 5.07
C GLN A 37 18.01 1.59 6.43
N THR A 38 18.11 0.37 6.93
CA THR A 38 17.71 0.05 8.30
C THR A 38 18.85 0.49 9.21
N ASN A 39 18.74 1.69 9.77
CA ASN A 39 19.55 2.04 10.92
C ASN A 39 19.22 1.04 12.04
N SER A 40 20.24 0.33 12.48
CA SER A 40 20.25 -0.56 13.65
C SER A 40 20.01 0.16 14.99
N ASP A 41 19.72 1.46 14.96
CA ASP A 41 19.38 2.24 16.13
C ASP A 41 17.85 2.27 16.30
N GLU A 42 17.37 1.38 17.15
CA GLU A 42 15.98 1.25 17.61
C GLU A 42 15.36 2.52 18.26
N ASN A 43 15.95 3.72 18.14
CA ASN A 43 15.66 4.82 19.07
C ASN A 43 15.55 6.22 18.44
N VAL A 44 14.86 6.43 17.30
CA VAL A 44 14.62 7.81 16.79
C VAL A 44 13.15 8.20 16.65
N PHE A 45 12.20 7.26 16.63
CA PHE A 45 10.79 7.64 16.74
C PHE A 45 10.35 7.52 18.19
N SER A 46 10.41 8.66 18.88
CA SER A 46 9.72 8.91 20.14
C SER A 46 8.36 8.19 20.12
N LYS A 47 8.11 7.29 21.08
CA LYS A 47 6.80 6.68 21.36
C LYS A 47 5.74 7.78 21.48
N LYS A 48 5.20 8.24 20.36
CA LYS A 48 4.04 9.12 20.29
C LYS A 48 2.84 8.20 20.17
N LYS A 49 1.75 8.56 20.84
CA LYS A 49 0.43 7.92 20.72
C LYS A 49 0.02 7.65 19.25
N ASN A 50 0.52 8.45 18.32
CA ASN A 50 0.30 8.34 16.88
C ASN A 50 0.92 7.09 16.25
N ASP A 51 2.09 6.64 16.73
CA ASP A 51 2.72 5.40 16.27
C ASP A 51 1.94 4.16 16.72
N GLU A 52 1.20 4.25 17.84
CA GLU A 52 0.43 3.12 18.37
C GLU A 52 -0.68 2.69 17.42
N MET A 53 -1.41 3.63 16.80
CA MET A 53 -2.49 3.30 15.86
C MET A 53 -1.95 2.63 14.59
N ILE A 54 -0.87 3.17 14.02
CA ILE A 54 -0.22 2.60 12.83
C ILE A 54 0.31 1.19 13.16
N ASN A 55 1.01 1.05 14.28
CA ASN A 55 1.58 -0.23 14.69
C ASN A 55 0.49 -1.25 15.05
N ALA A 56 -0.68 -0.82 15.54
CA ALA A 56 -1.80 -1.72 15.81
C ALA A 56 -2.32 -2.36 14.51
N ILE A 57 -2.57 -1.57 13.46
CA ILE A 57 -2.99 -2.09 12.15
C ILE A 57 -1.92 -3.02 11.57
N LEU A 58 -0.66 -2.61 11.61
CA LEU A 58 0.45 -3.44 11.13
C LEU A 58 0.52 -4.77 11.88
N LYS A 59 0.28 -4.78 13.20
CA LYS A 59 0.33 -6.00 14.02
C LYS A 59 -0.79 -6.98 13.71
N GLU A 60 -1.93 -6.52 13.18
CA GLU A 60 -3.01 -7.41 12.77
C GLU A 60 -2.71 -8.20 11.48
N VAL A 61 -1.71 -7.79 10.71
CA VAL A 61 -1.27 -8.46 9.47
C VAL A 61 0.13 -9.07 9.62
N ILE A 62 1.01 -8.35 10.32
CA ILE A 62 2.42 -8.67 10.57
C ILE A 62 2.59 -8.74 12.08
N ASP A 63 2.25 -9.89 12.65
CA ASP A 63 2.31 -10.12 14.10
C ASP A 63 3.75 -10.42 14.60
N GLY A 64 4.65 -10.73 13.67
CA GLY A 64 6.07 -10.99 13.90
C GLY A 64 6.98 -9.79 13.61
N ASN A 65 8.28 -9.98 13.82
CA ASN A 65 9.27 -8.94 13.60
C ASN A 65 9.98 -9.13 12.26
N ILE A 66 10.18 -8.01 11.54
CA ILE A 66 10.97 -7.99 10.31
C ILE A 66 12.39 -7.55 10.67
N SER A 67 13.38 -8.33 10.25
CA SER A 67 14.80 -8.03 10.44
C SER A 67 15.54 -8.09 9.12
N ILE A 68 16.24 -7.02 8.76
CA ILE A 68 17.07 -6.94 7.56
C ILE A 68 18.52 -6.79 8.01
N ASN A 69 19.30 -7.87 7.90
CA ASN A 69 20.69 -7.93 8.34
C ASN A 69 21.60 -8.23 7.16
N GLY A 70 22.13 -7.17 6.54
CA GLY A 70 23.00 -7.27 5.38
C GLY A 70 22.35 -8.09 4.26
N ARG A 71 22.80 -9.34 4.07
CA ARG A 71 22.33 -10.24 3.00
C ARG A 71 21.05 -11.02 3.31
N LYS A 72 20.55 -10.93 4.52
CA LYS A 72 19.46 -11.79 4.97
C LYS A 72 18.32 -10.94 5.53
N SER A 73 17.16 -11.08 4.92
CA SER A 73 15.91 -10.46 5.34
C SER A 73 14.95 -11.54 5.82
N PHE A 74 14.58 -11.48 7.10
CA PHE A 74 13.76 -12.50 7.73
C PHE A 74 12.54 -11.90 8.42
N TYR A 75 11.47 -12.67 8.38
CA TYR A 75 10.32 -12.54 9.26
C TYR A 75 10.47 -13.53 10.42
N GLU A 76 10.45 -13.05 11.65
CA GLU A 76 10.44 -13.87 12.85
C GLU A 76 9.01 -14.22 13.22
N ILE A 77 8.67 -15.51 13.15
CA ILE A 77 7.32 -15.98 13.45
C ILE A 77 7.09 -15.90 14.96
N PRO A 78 6.08 -15.16 15.43
CA PRO A 78 5.81 -15.03 16.86
C PRO A 78 5.35 -16.37 17.44
N TYR A 79 5.63 -16.58 18.72
CA TYR A 79 5.27 -17.79 19.47
C TYR A 79 5.81 -19.11 18.91
N SER A 80 6.80 -19.06 18.03
CA SER A 80 7.46 -20.27 17.55
C SER A 80 8.41 -20.83 18.63
N ASP A 81 8.16 -22.06 19.08
CA ASP A 81 9.00 -22.80 20.04
C ASP A 81 10.50 -22.89 19.66
N ARG A 82 10.84 -22.58 18.40
CA ARG A 82 12.21 -22.69 17.87
C ARG A 82 12.74 -21.40 17.24
N ASN A 83 12.14 -20.23 17.48
CA ASN A 83 12.49 -18.99 16.79
C ASN A 83 12.56 -19.20 15.26
N LYS A 84 11.54 -19.85 14.68
CA LYS A 84 11.52 -20.11 13.24
C LYS A 84 11.54 -18.77 12.48
N LYS A 85 12.51 -18.65 11.59
CA LYS A 85 12.67 -17.51 10.68
C LYS A 85 12.19 -17.91 9.29
N LEU A 86 11.33 -17.10 8.71
CA LEU A 86 10.91 -17.22 7.33
C LEU A 86 11.64 -16.17 6.50
N SER A 87 12.10 -16.53 5.30
CA SER A 87 12.60 -15.53 4.35
C SER A 87 11.46 -14.57 3.99
N LEU A 88 11.71 -13.26 3.90
CA LEU A 88 10.68 -12.32 3.43
C LEU A 88 10.16 -12.69 2.03
N SER A 89 11.00 -13.34 1.21
CA SER A 89 10.60 -13.84 -0.11
C SER A 89 9.45 -14.85 -0.08
N ASN A 90 9.29 -15.55 1.05
CA ASN A 90 8.29 -16.59 1.22
C ASN A 90 7.00 -16.07 1.89
N LEU A 91 6.88 -14.77 2.13
CA LEU A 91 5.63 -14.16 2.58
C LEU A 91 4.60 -14.12 1.44
N SER A 92 3.32 -14.05 1.79
CA SER A 92 2.28 -13.78 0.79
C SER A 92 2.45 -12.37 0.21
N THR A 93 2.04 -12.17 -1.04
CA THR A 93 2.14 -10.86 -1.72
C THR A 93 1.48 -9.76 -0.90
N GLY A 94 0.31 -10.03 -0.31
CA GLY A 94 -0.36 -9.07 0.56
C GLY A 94 0.47 -8.72 1.80
N MET A 95 1.03 -9.70 2.50
CA MET A 95 1.93 -9.42 3.64
C MET A 95 3.18 -8.64 3.21
N LYS A 96 3.71 -8.87 2.00
CA LYS A 96 4.83 -8.09 1.45
C LYS A 96 4.45 -6.61 1.29
N SER A 97 3.23 -6.29 0.81
CA SER A 97 2.76 -4.90 0.69
C SER A 97 2.80 -4.16 2.04
N PHE A 98 2.28 -4.79 3.10
CA PHE A 98 2.36 -4.22 4.45
C PHE A 98 3.80 -4.17 4.97
N SER A 99 4.62 -5.16 4.63
CA SER A 99 6.01 -5.25 5.08
C SER A 99 6.84 -4.09 4.53
N ILE A 100 6.62 -3.71 3.26
CA ILE A 100 7.28 -2.54 2.64
C ILE A 100 6.98 -1.27 3.43
N LEU A 101 5.71 -0.97 3.70
CA LEU A 101 5.32 0.22 4.47
C LEU A 101 5.86 0.19 5.90
N SER A 102 5.86 -0.98 6.54
CA SER A 102 6.43 -1.18 7.88
C SER A 102 7.93 -0.92 7.91
N ILE A 103 8.69 -1.45 6.96
CA ILE A 103 10.14 -1.23 6.85
C ILE A 103 10.44 0.25 6.60
N LEU A 104 9.75 0.89 5.65
CA LEU A 104 9.96 2.30 5.31
C LEU A 104 9.61 3.24 6.47
N LYS A 105 8.57 2.90 7.25
CA LYS A 105 8.24 3.61 8.50
C LYS A 105 9.38 3.48 9.50
N ASN A 106 9.79 2.25 9.79
CA ASN A 106 10.75 1.98 10.87
C ASN A 106 12.17 2.45 10.53
N SER A 107 12.54 2.49 9.25
CA SER A 107 13.80 3.09 8.80
C SER A 107 13.80 4.62 8.81
N GLY A 108 12.62 5.24 8.94
CA GLY A 108 12.46 6.69 8.77
C GLY A 108 12.65 7.15 7.32
N ALA A 109 12.62 6.24 6.33
CA ALA A 109 12.73 6.57 4.91
C ALA A 109 11.69 7.60 4.47
N PHE A 110 10.52 7.56 5.09
CA PHE A 110 9.45 8.53 4.92
C PHE A 110 9.83 9.99 5.25
N ASN A 111 10.87 10.24 6.04
CA ASN A 111 11.37 11.60 6.27
C ASN A 111 12.19 12.15 5.09
N THR A 112 12.57 11.29 4.14
CA THR A 112 13.41 11.65 2.99
C THR A 112 12.62 11.77 1.68
N VAL A 113 11.31 11.48 1.73
CA VAL A 113 10.42 11.49 0.56
C VAL A 113 9.15 12.26 0.89
N GLU A 114 8.64 13.02 -0.07
CA GLU A 114 7.39 13.79 0.10
C GLU A 114 6.17 13.06 -0.47
N TYR A 115 6.40 12.22 -1.49
CA TYR A 115 5.36 11.55 -2.26
C TYR A 115 5.58 10.05 -2.30
N VAL A 116 4.50 9.29 -2.13
CA VAL A 116 4.44 7.84 -2.34
C VAL A 116 3.37 7.56 -3.37
N ILE A 117 3.72 6.85 -4.43
CA ILE A 117 2.81 6.48 -5.52
C ILE A 117 2.51 4.99 -5.43
N LEU A 118 1.24 4.66 -5.18
CA LEU A 118 0.71 3.31 -5.11
C LEU A 118 -0.21 3.10 -6.31
N ASP A 119 0.04 2.02 -7.05
CA ASP A 119 -0.70 1.69 -8.25
C ASP A 119 -1.57 0.46 -7.98
N GLU A 120 -2.88 0.63 -7.87
CA GLU A 120 -3.83 -0.46 -7.53
C GLU A 120 -3.40 -1.34 -6.33
N PRO A 121 -3.05 -0.73 -5.17
CA PRO A 121 -2.48 -1.45 -4.03
C PRO A 121 -3.38 -2.54 -3.44
N GLU A 122 -4.67 -2.54 -3.79
CA GLU A 122 -5.67 -3.50 -3.33
C GLU A 122 -5.61 -4.87 -4.02
N ILE A 123 -5.00 -4.99 -5.20
CA ILE A 123 -5.11 -6.19 -6.06
C ILE A 123 -4.57 -7.45 -5.38
N HIS A 124 -3.50 -7.31 -4.60
CA HIS A 124 -2.84 -8.44 -3.95
C HIS A 124 -3.32 -8.68 -2.51
N LEU A 125 -4.33 -7.94 -2.06
CA LEU A 125 -4.83 -7.96 -0.68
C LEU A 125 -6.14 -8.76 -0.57
N HIS A 126 -6.28 -9.48 0.54
CA HIS A 126 -7.57 -10.01 0.96
C HIS A 126 -8.55 -8.84 1.22
N PRO A 127 -9.87 -8.97 0.99
CA PRO A 127 -10.82 -7.86 1.20
C PRO A 127 -10.71 -7.17 2.56
N GLU A 128 -10.59 -7.93 3.65
CA GLU A 128 -10.38 -7.36 4.99
C GLU A 128 -9.07 -6.56 5.10
N TRP A 129 -8.03 -6.97 4.37
CA TRP A 129 -6.74 -6.28 4.36
C TRP A 129 -6.77 -5.03 3.49
N GLN A 130 -7.64 -4.97 2.47
CA GLN A 130 -7.85 -3.75 1.69
C GLN A 130 -8.30 -2.60 2.60
N LEU A 131 -9.25 -2.85 3.51
CA LEU A 131 -9.67 -1.86 4.52
C LEU A 131 -8.51 -1.42 5.41
N LYS A 132 -7.74 -2.39 5.94
CA LYS A 132 -6.60 -2.10 6.81
C LYS A 132 -5.52 -1.30 6.09
N TYR A 133 -5.29 -1.61 4.82
CA TYR A 133 -4.30 -0.92 4.01
C TYR A 133 -4.74 0.51 3.68
N ALA A 134 -6.02 0.72 3.37
CA ALA A 134 -6.61 2.05 3.20
C ALA A 134 -6.47 2.89 4.48
N GLU A 135 -6.85 2.35 5.64
CA GLU A 135 -6.69 3.05 6.92
C GLU A 135 -5.21 3.34 7.23
N LEU A 136 -4.31 2.40 6.94
CA LEU A 136 -2.88 2.57 7.10
C LEU A 136 -2.33 3.73 6.25
N ILE A 137 -2.72 3.85 4.97
CA ILE A 137 -2.34 4.96 4.09
C ILE A 137 -2.77 6.29 4.70
N VAL A 138 -4.03 6.40 5.14
CA VAL A 138 -4.60 7.60 5.76
C VAL A 138 -3.80 8.00 7.01
N LEU A 139 -3.49 7.04 7.88
CA LEU A 139 -2.73 7.28 9.10
C LEU A 139 -1.27 7.68 8.82
N LEU A 140 -0.61 7.03 7.86
CA LEU A 140 0.75 7.38 7.44
C LEU A 140 0.76 8.81 6.88
N SER A 141 -0.18 9.16 6.01
CA SER A 141 -0.29 10.51 5.46
C SER A 141 -0.49 11.55 6.56
N LYS A 142 -1.41 11.30 7.49
CA LYS A 142 -1.73 12.19 8.60
C LYS A 142 -0.54 12.43 9.52
N TYR A 143 0.12 11.36 9.97
CA TYR A 143 1.09 11.45 11.06
C TYR A 143 2.52 11.65 10.61
N LEU A 144 2.87 11.21 9.41
CA LEU A 144 4.21 11.38 8.84
C LEU A 144 4.26 12.53 7.82
N ASN A 145 3.14 13.20 7.55
CA ASN A 145 3.02 14.32 6.62
C ASN A 145 3.50 13.98 5.20
N ILE A 146 3.15 12.77 4.75
CA ILE A 146 3.47 12.25 3.41
C ILE A 146 2.26 12.34 2.52
N LYS A 147 2.47 12.66 1.24
CA LYS A 147 1.41 12.67 0.25
C LYS A 147 1.36 11.34 -0.49
N PHE A 148 0.21 10.70 -0.46
CA PHE A 148 -0.03 9.49 -1.25
C PHE A 148 -0.76 9.87 -2.53
N LEU A 149 -0.27 9.35 -3.65
CA LEU A 149 -1.00 9.28 -4.91
C LEU A 149 -1.38 7.82 -5.12
N VAL A 150 -2.66 7.55 -5.19
CA VAL A 150 -3.20 6.19 -5.27
C VAL A 150 -4.08 6.10 -6.52
N THR A 151 -3.83 5.10 -7.35
CA THR A 151 -4.78 4.67 -8.39
C THR A 151 -5.51 3.44 -7.89
N SER A 152 -6.77 3.31 -8.27
CA SER A 152 -7.61 2.17 -7.89
C SER A 152 -8.76 2.04 -8.88
N HIS A 153 -9.13 0.80 -9.19
CA HIS A 153 -10.37 0.47 -9.89
C HIS A 153 -11.43 -0.09 -8.93
N SER A 154 -11.16 -0.12 -7.63
CA SER A 154 -12.05 -0.67 -6.63
C SER A 154 -12.91 0.43 -5.99
N PRO A 155 -14.24 0.45 -6.20
CA PRO A 155 -15.11 1.43 -5.54
C PRO A 155 -15.02 1.29 -4.02
N TYR A 156 -14.90 0.04 -3.54
CA TYR A 156 -14.73 -0.29 -2.13
C TYR A 156 -13.46 0.31 -1.52
N PHE A 157 -12.34 0.27 -2.24
CA PHE A 157 -11.08 0.79 -1.72
C PHE A 157 -11.08 2.32 -1.66
N ILE A 158 -11.66 2.98 -2.67
CA ILE A 158 -11.85 4.44 -2.70
C ILE A 158 -12.77 4.87 -1.55
N GLU A 159 -13.88 4.16 -1.35
CA GLU A 159 -14.82 4.41 -0.23
C GLU A 159 -14.14 4.21 1.13
N ALA A 160 -13.30 3.18 1.27
CA ALA A 160 -12.52 2.98 2.48
C ALA A 160 -11.60 4.18 2.78
N ILE A 161 -10.89 4.70 1.78
CA ILE A 161 -10.06 5.90 1.94
C ILE A 161 -10.91 7.11 2.35
N GLU A 162 -12.07 7.31 1.72
CA GLU A 162 -13.00 8.39 2.09
C GLU A 162 -13.42 8.29 3.56
N LEU A 163 -13.98 7.16 3.96
CA LEU A 163 -14.50 6.96 5.32
C LEU A 163 -13.39 7.02 6.37
N PHE A 164 -12.21 6.45 6.10
CA PHE A 164 -11.08 6.55 7.02
C PHE A 164 -10.51 7.97 7.09
N SER A 165 -10.50 8.72 5.99
CA SER A 165 -10.08 10.12 5.99
C SER A 165 -10.97 10.97 6.90
N MET A 166 -12.29 10.76 6.84
CA MET A 166 -13.27 11.41 7.72
C MET A 166 -13.10 10.95 9.17
N LYS A 167 -13.00 9.64 9.41
CA LYS A 167 -12.79 9.05 10.75
C LYS A 167 -11.56 9.65 11.44
N HIS A 168 -10.50 9.92 10.68
CA HIS A 168 -9.25 10.47 11.19
C HIS A 168 -9.12 11.99 11.03
N GLY A 169 -10.15 12.69 10.54
CA GLY A 169 -10.20 14.16 10.46
C GLY A 169 -9.20 14.77 9.48
N ILE A 170 -8.95 14.11 8.34
CA ILE A 170 -8.09 14.61 7.26
C ILE A 170 -8.81 14.69 5.91
N GLU A 171 -10.14 14.58 5.88
CA GLU A 171 -10.96 14.62 4.68
C GLU A 171 -10.70 15.88 3.83
N GLY A 172 -10.48 17.04 4.46
CA GLY A 172 -10.11 18.29 3.76
C GLY A 172 -8.71 18.29 3.14
N LYS A 173 -7.96 17.19 3.25
CA LYS A 173 -6.63 17.00 2.64
C LYS A 173 -6.61 15.85 1.62
N VAL A 174 -7.74 15.20 1.38
CA VAL A 174 -7.87 14.13 0.40
C VAL A 174 -8.66 14.66 -0.78
N ASN A 175 -8.14 14.43 -1.99
CA ASN A 175 -8.80 14.86 -3.23
C ASN A 175 -8.95 13.63 -4.14
N TYR A 176 -10.06 13.61 -4.87
CA TYR A 176 -10.43 12.51 -5.75
C TYR A 176 -10.47 13.02 -7.18
N TYR A 177 -9.86 12.27 -8.08
CA TYR A 177 -9.72 12.66 -9.47
C TYR A 177 -10.16 11.53 -10.38
N LYS A 178 -10.74 11.90 -11.50
CA LYS A 178 -11.15 10.96 -12.56
C LYS A 178 -10.50 11.37 -13.87
N SER A 179 -10.03 10.39 -14.64
CA SER A 179 -9.59 10.59 -16.01
C SER A 179 -10.78 10.50 -16.97
N LYS A 180 -10.85 11.44 -17.92
CA LYS A 180 -11.93 11.47 -18.92
C LYS A 180 -11.35 11.76 -20.29
N HIS A 181 -11.87 11.10 -21.31
CA HIS A 181 -11.55 11.45 -22.69
C HIS A 181 -12.01 12.89 -22.99
N THR A 182 -11.15 13.65 -23.67
CA THR A 182 -11.58 14.91 -24.27
C THR A 182 -12.41 14.64 -25.52
N GLN A 183 -12.89 15.70 -26.19
CA GLN A 183 -13.52 15.56 -27.51
C GLN A 183 -12.62 14.85 -28.54
N ASN A 184 -11.30 14.89 -28.34
CA ASN A 184 -10.36 14.08 -29.08
C ASN A 184 -10.03 12.79 -28.29
N PRO A 185 -10.28 11.60 -28.85
CA PRO A 185 -10.12 10.33 -28.14
C PRO A 185 -8.67 10.04 -27.72
N ASN A 186 -7.67 10.69 -28.32
CA ASN A 186 -6.26 10.49 -27.97
C ASN A 186 -5.79 11.32 -26.76
N PHE A 187 -6.64 12.18 -26.21
CA PHE A 187 -6.30 13.04 -25.08
C PHE A 187 -7.24 12.81 -23.92
N TYR A 188 -6.68 12.86 -22.72
CA TYR A 188 -7.39 12.70 -21.46
C TYR A 188 -7.23 13.96 -20.61
N THR A 189 -8.28 14.33 -19.90
CA THR A 189 -8.26 15.31 -18.81
C THR A 189 -8.35 14.59 -17.48
N ILE A 190 -7.70 15.13 -16.45
CA ILE A 190 -7.87 14.72 -15.07
C ILE A 190 -8.73 15.79 -14.41
N GLU A 191 -9.93 15.41 -14.00
CA GLU A 191 -10.93 16.30 -13.43
C GLU A 191 -11.08 16.03 -11.94
N ASP A 192 -11.29 17.09 -11.15
CA ASP A 192 -11.55 17.00 -9.71
C ASP A 192 -13.00 16.60 -9.46
N TYR A 193 -13.17 15.50 -8.72
CA TYR A 193 -14.44 14.89 -8.34
C TYR A 193 -14.61 14.80 -6.82
N THR A 194 -13.79 15.51 -6.04
CA THR A 194 -13.81 15.51 -4.57
C THR A 194 -15.17 15.89 -3.96
N GLN A 195 -16.01 16.63 -4.69
CA GLN A 195 -17.37 17.00 -4.25
C GLN A 195 -18.48 16.16 -4.92
N ARG A 196 -18.11 15.18 -5.74
CA ARG A 196 -19.01 14.36 -6.57
C ARG A 196 -18.53 12.90 -6.60
N LEU A 197 -18.15 12.35 -5.44
CA LEU A 197 -17.64 10.97 -5.37
C LEU A 197 -18.70 9.94 -5.80
N SER A 198 -20.00 10.24 -5.64
CA SER A 198 -21.08 9.40 -6.17
C SER A 198 -20.87 9.03 -7.64
N ASP A 199 -20.45 10.00 -8.46
CA ASP A 199 -20.22 9.79 -9.89
C ASP A 199 -19.05 8.81 -10.16
N ILE A 200 -18.07 8.75 -9.25
CA ILE A 200 -16.97 7.78 -9.32
C ILE A 200 -17.48 6.40 -8.89
N TYR A 201 -18.23 6.32 -7.80
CA TYR A 201 -18.75 5.05 -7.29
C TYR A 201 -19.71 4.39 -8.27
N ASP A 202 -20.64 5.16 -8.85
CA ASP A 202 -21.62 4.65 -9.81
C ASP A 202 -20.95 4.04 -11.06
N GLU A 203 -19.95 4.73 -11.60
CA GLU A 203 -19.20 4.23 -12.76
C GLU A 203 -18.39 2.97 -12.43
N LEU A 204 -17.69 2.95 -11.29
CA LEU A 204 -16.90 1.78 -10.89
C LEU A 204 -17.79 0.57 -10.52
N ALA A 205 -19.03 0.81 -10.12
CA ALA A 205 -20.01 -0.21 -9.79
C ALA A 205 -20.83 -0.70 -11.00
N GLU A 206 -20.71 -0.09 -12.18
CA GLU A 206 -21.51 -0.40 -13.38
C GLU A 206 -21.53 -1.91 -13.70
N SER A 207 -20.35 -2.54 -13.70
CA SER A 207 -20.22 -3.98 -13.93
C SER A 207 -20.95 -4.86 -12.91
N MET A 208 -21.11 -4.39 -11.67
CA MET A 208 -21.85 -5.10 -10.63
C MET A 208 -23.35 -4.97 -10.84
N PHE A 209 -23.84 -3.82 -11.31
CA PHE A 209 -25.24 -3.63 -11.67
C PHE A 209 -25.64 -4.53 -12.85
N ASP A 210 -24.77 -4.68 -13.85
CA ASP A 210 -24.99 -5.61 -14.97
C ASP A 210 -25.18 -7.05 -14.48
N LEU A 211 -24.34 -7.49 -13.54
CA LEU A 211 -24.46 -8.83 -12.94
C LEU A 211 -25.74 -8.98 -12.10
N GLN A 212 -26.16 -7.93 -11.40
CA GLN A 212 -27.40 -7.96 -10.62
C GLN A 212 -28.62 -8.07 -11.53
N ASN A 213 -28.66 -7.29 -12.62
CA ASN A 213 -29.75 -7.37 -13.60
C ASN A 213 -29.86 -8.77 -14.21
N LEU A 214 -28.71 -9.37 -14.58
CA LEU A 214 -28.68 -10.74 -15.10
C LEU A 214 -29.20 -11.77 -14.08
N ARG A 215 -28.87 -11.60 -12.79
CA ARG A 215 -29.39 -12.48 -11.74
C ARG A 215 -30.90 -12.37 -11.64
N ASP A 216 -31.44 -11.15 -11.63
CA ASP A 216 -32.87 -10.90 -11.53
C ASP A 216 -33.61 -11.49 -12.75
N GLU A 217 -33.05 -11.39 -13.96
CA GLU A 217 -33.59 -12.02 -15.17
C GLU A 217 -33.67 -13.55 -15.05
N LEU A 218 -32.62 -14.19 -14.53
CA LEU A 218 -32.57 -15.64 -14.36
C LEU A 218 -33.55 -16.15 -13.28
N GLU A 219 -33.75 -15.39 -12.20
CA GLU A 219 -34.72 -15.73 -11.15
C GLU A 219 -36.17 -15.66 -11.66
N LEU A 220 -36.46 -14.75 -12.60
CA LEU A 220 -37.77 -14.61 -13.23
C LEU A 220 -38.09 -15.69 -14.28
N GLU A 221 -37.09 -16.33 -14.87
CA GLU A 221 -37.27 -17.45 -15.81
C GLU A 221 -37.53 -18.81 -15.12
N GLU A 222 -37.28 -18.90 -13.81
CA GLU A 222 -37.51 -20.12 -13.00
C GLU A 222 -38.92 -20.18 -12.37
N GLU A 223 -39.75 -19.12 -12.48
CA GLU A 223 -41.15 -19.05 -12.03
C GLU A 223 -42.19 -19.30 -13.15
#